data_AF-A0A452YGA7-F1
#
_entry.id   AF-A0A452YGA7-F1
#
_cell.length_a   1.000
_cell.length_b   1.000
_cell.length_c   1.000
_cell.angle_alpha   90.00
_cell.angle_beta   90.00
_cell.angle_gamma   90.00
#
_symmetry.space_group_name_H-M   'P 1'
#
loop_
_entity.id
_entity.type
_entity.pdbx_description
1 polymer ?
#
loop_
_entity_poly.entity_id
_entity_poly.type
_entity_poly.pdbx_seq_one_letter_code
_entity_poly.pdbx_strand_id
1 'polypeptide(L)'
;FFQEKPVFTFANEMGINMLETSFVALQDLSLDKIFDEAGRKALYSEIPKLMEQGFVYLPGGVCLSGMGRHVSFENAVAWKVVGEDNNVHCLAFCFVNWSFV
;
A
#
# COMPACT_ATOMS: atom_id res chain seq x y z
N PHE A 1 17.96 2.63 -4.38
CA PHE A 1 17.53 1.34 -3.83
C PHE A 1 17.31 1.53 -2.35
N PHE A 2 16.11 1.27 -1.82
CA PHE A 2 15.88 1.33 -0.38
C PHE A 2 16.71 0.24 0.31
N GLN A 3 17.45 0.61 1.35
CA GLN A 3 18.39 -0.28 2.06
C GLN A 3 17.63 -1.36 2.88
N GLU A 4 16.34 -1.15 3.10
CA GLU A 4 15.42 -2.07 3.76
C GLU A 4 14.15 -2.28 2.90
N LYS A 5 13.53 -3.46 3.03
CA LYS A 5 12.26 -3.75 2.35
C LYS A 5 11.15 -2.91 3.01
N PRO A 6 10.26 -2.28 2.24
CA PRO A 6 9.13 -1.54 2.82
C PRO A 6 8.23 -2.50 3.61
N VAL A 7 7.94 -2.11 4.86
CA VAL A 7 7.05 -2.81 5.78
C VAL A 7 5.80 -1.98 6.05
N PHE A 8 4.68 -2.65 6.30
CA PHE A 8 3.48 -1.97 6.76
C PHE A 8 3.59 -1.67 8.26
N THR A 9 3.50 -0.39 8.63
CA THR A 9 3.65 0.05 10.03
C THR A 9 2.31 0.25 10.74
N PHE A 10 1.28 0.65 9.99
CA PHE A 10 -0.05 0.94 10.53
C PHE A 10 -1.12 0.70 9.47
N ALA A 11 -2.31 0.28 9.92
CA ALA A 11 -3.53 0.25 9.14
C ALA A 11 -4.74 0.46 10.06
N ASN A 12 -5.81 1.06 9.55
CA ASN A 12 -7.09 1.10 10.25
C ASN A 12 -7.78 -0.28 10.20
N GLU A 13 -8.90 -0.43 10.89
CA GLU A 13 -9.64 -1.70 10.96
C GLU A 13 -10.01 -2.25 9.56
N MET A 14 -10.44 -1.38 8.64
CA MET A 14 -10.75 -1.80 7.27
C MET A 14 -9.52 -2.29 6.50
N GLY A 15 -8.37 -1.64 6.67
CA GLY A 15 -7.12 -2.09 6.07
C GLY A 15 -6.63 -3.42 6.65
N ILE A 16 -6.78 -3.61 7.96
CA ILE A 16 -6.46 -4.89 8.61
C ILE A 16 -7.38 -6.02 8.09
N ASN A 17 -8.68 -5.74 7.95
CA ASN A 17 -9.64 -6.69 7.40
C ASN A 17 -9.36 -6.99 5.92
N MET A 18 -9.09 -5.96 5.11
CA MET A 18 -8.74 -6.10 3.70
C MET A 18 -7.50 -7.00 3.51
N LEU A 19 -6.46 -6.77 4.31
CA LEU A 19 -5.22 -7.53 4.26
C LEU A 19 -5.30 -8.85 5.01
N GLU A 20 -6.44 -9.21 5.61
CA GLU A 20 -6.61 -10.41 6.44
C GLU A 20 -5.47 -10.63 7.43
N THR A 21 -5.15 -9.59 8.19
CA THR A 21 -4.01 -9.63 9.12
C THR A 21 -4.43 -9.15 10.51
N SER A 22 -3.46 -8.92 11.39
CA SER A 22 -3.64 -8.26 12.67
C SER A 22 -2.64 -7.12 12.82
N PHE A 23 -2.85 -6.24 13.80
CA PHE A 23 -1.91 -5.15 14.08
C PHE A 23 -0.49 -5.66 14.36
N VAL A 24 -0.37 -6.81 15.04
CA VAL A 24 0.93 -7.42 15.38
C VAL A 24 1.59 -8.03 14.15
N ALA A 25 0.82 -8.74 13.31
CA ALA A 25 1.34 -9.42 12.12
C ALA A 25 1.49 -8.50 10.89
N LEU A 26 1.06 -7.24 10.98
CA LEU A 26 1.11 -6.29 9.87
C LEU A 26 2.55 -6.04 9.38
N GLN A 27 3.51 -5.98 10.30
CA GLN A 27 4.92 -5.74 9.98
C GLN A 27 5.59 -6.95 9.29
N ASP A 28 5.02 -8.15 9.42
CA ASP A 28 5.48 -9.37 8.74
C ASP A 28 4.94 -9.47 7.28
N LEU A 29 4.00 -8.59 6.93
CA LEU A 29 3.56 -8.41 5.56
C LEU A 29 4.54 -7.52 4.82
N SER A 30 4.93 -8.01 3.64
CA SER A 30 5.77 -7.26 2.72
C SER A 30 4.98 -6.86 1.49
N LEU A 31 5.37 -5.75 0.87
CA LEU A 31 4.69 -5.21 -0.30
C LEU A 31 4.61 -6.25 -1.44
N ASP A 32 5.59 -7.14 -1.55
CA ASP A 32 5.66 -8.22 -2.53
C ASP A 32 4.74 -9.41 -2.27
N LYS A 33 4.22 -9.56 -1.04
CA LYS A 33 3.14 -10.52 -0.75
C LYS A 33 1.77 -9.99 -1.15
N ILE A 34 1.59 -8.66 -1.11
CA ILE A 34 0.30 -8.01 -1.38
C ILE A 34 0.15 -7.69 -2.86
N PHE A 35 1.18 -7.12 -3.48
CA PHE A 35 1.18 -6.81 -4.91
C PHE A 35 2.06 -7.80 -5.67
N ASP A 36 1.49 -8.33 -6.75
CA ASP A 36 2.23 -9.09 -7.74
C ASP A 36 3.27 -8.21 -8.47
N GLU A 37 4.05 -8.80 -9.36
CA GLU A 37 5.12 -8.07 -10.05
C GLU A 37 4.58 -6.89 -10.88
N ALA A 38 3.44 -7.08 -11.55
CA ALA A 38 2.81 -6.05 -12.37
C ALA A 38 2.33 -4.87 -11.51
N GLY A 39 1.63 -5.15 -10.41
CA GLY A 39 1.15 -4.17 -9.45
C GLY A 39 2.29 -3.39 -8.79
N ARG A 40 3.37 -4.07 -8.40
CA ARG A 40 4.58 -3.39 -7.87
C ARG A 40 5.21 -2.48 -8.90
N LYS A 41 5.32 -2.93 -10.15
CA LYS A 41 5.90 -2.12 -11.24
C LYS A 41 5.06 -0.88 -11.50
N ALA A 42 3.73 -1.01 -11.52
CA ALA A 42 2.81 0.12 -11.67
C ALA A 42 2.91 1.10 -10.49
N LEU A 43 2.98 0.61 -9.25
CA LEU A 43 3.20 1.47 -8.09
C LEU A 43 4.54 2.21 -8.18
N TYR A 44 5.63 1.50 -8.50
CA TYR A 44 6.97 2.08 -8.57
C TYR A 44 7.10 3.12 -9.69
N SER A 45 6.38 2.99 -10.81
CA SER A 45 6.35 4.04 -11.84
C SER A 45 5.66 5.31 -11.38
N GLU A 46 4.75 5.24 -10.41
CA GLU A 46 4.06 6.41 -9.86
C GLU A 46 4.84 7.09 -8.71
N ILE A 47 5.84 6.41 -8.11
CA ILE A 47 6.62 6.98 -6.99
C ILE A 47 7.26 8.34 -7.34
N PRO A 48 7.93 8.55 -8.49
CA PRO A 48 8.51 9.86 -8.81
C PRO A 48 7.47 10.99 -8.76
N LYS A 49 6.29 10.74 -9.36
CA LYS A 49 5.18 11.68 -9.38
C LYS A 49 4.60 11.91 -7.98
N LEU A 50 4.46 10.84 -7.19
CA LEU A 50 4.03 10.93 -5.78
C LEU A 50 5.01 11.78 -4.97
N MET A 51 6.32 11.58 -5.14
CA MET A 51 7.32 12.34 -4.41
C MET A 51 7.33 13.83 -4.77
N GLU A 52 7.11 14.16 -6.05
CA GLU A 52 7.01 15.53 -6.54
C GLU A 52 5.70 16.22 -6.11
N GLN A 53 4.55 15.59 -6.38
CA GLN A 53 3.22 16.20 -6.22
C GLN A 53 2.62 15.98 -4.82
N GLY A 54 3.19 15.07 -4.04
CA GLY A 54 2.73 14.69 -2.70
C GLY A 54 1.74 13.54 -2.67
N PHE A 55 1.01 13.31 -3.76
CA PHE A 55 0.03 12.22 -3.87
C PHE A 55 -0.20 11.81 -5.33
N VAL A 56 -0.79 10.62 -5.51
CA VAL A 56 -1.22 10.08 -6.80
C VAL A 56 -2.52 9.29 -6.65
N TYR A 57 -3.33 9.29 -7.71
CA TYR A 57 -4.45 8.36 -7.87
C TYR A 57 -3.96 7.15 -8.64
N LEU A 58 -4.14 5.97 -8.05
CA LEU A 58 -3.83 4.70 -8.65
C LEU A 58 -5.12 4.10 -9.26
N PRO A 59 -5.04 3.51 -10.45
CA PRO A 59 -6.17 2.81 -11.04
C PRO A 59 -6.58 1.61 -10.17
N GLY A 60 -7.81 1.14 -10.38
CA GLY A 60 -8.28 -0.10 -9.78
C GLY A 60 -7.44 -1.31 -10.15
N GLY A 61 -7.53 -2.33 -9.32
CA GLY A 61 -6.73 -3.53 -9.50
C GLY A 61 -7.09 -4.63 -8.52
N VAL A 62 -6.23 -5.64 -8.50
CA VAL A 62 -6.33 -6.77 -7.58
C VAL A 62 -5.00 -6.90 -6.84
N CYS A 63 -5.09 -7.11 -5.53
CA CYS A 63 -3.96 -7.49 -4.69
C CYS A 63 -4.29 -8.78 -3.94
N LEU A 64 -3.31 -9.33 -3.25
CA LEU A 64 -3.48 -10.46 -2.34
C LEU A 64 -3.59 -9.96 -0.89
N SER A 65 -4.41 -10.63 -0.10
CA SER A 65 -4.36 -10.50 1.35
C SER A 65 -3.14 -11.22 1.93
N GLY A 66 -2.86 -11.01 3.21
CA GLY A 66 -1.84 -11.76 3.96
C GLY A 66 -2.10 -13.27 4.01
N MET A 67 -3.34 -13.70 3.79
CA MET A 67 -3.75 -15.10 3.70
C MET A 67 -3.79 -15.63 2.26
N GLY A 68 -3.43 -14.81 1.27
CA GLY A 68 -3.36 -15.18 -0.15
C GLY A 68 -4.70 -15.15 -0.90
N ARG A 69 -5.77 -14.58 -0.33
CA ARG A 69 -7.02 -14.36 -1.07
C ARG A 69 -6.90 -13.14 -1.98
N HIS A 70 -7.54 -13.18 -3.13
CA HIS A 70 -7.61 -12.02 -4.01
C HIS A 70 -8.56 -10.97 -3.46
N VAL A 71 -8.11 -9.72 -3.50
CA VAL A 71 -8.86 -8.54 -3.09
C VAL A 71 -8.90 -7.58 -4.27
N SER A 72 -10.08 -7.33 -4.80
CA SER A 72 -10.29 -6.28 -5.80
C SER A 72 -10.51 -4.94 -5.12
N PHE A 73 -10.09 -3.85 -5.75
CA PHE A 73 -10.39 -2.47 -5.35
C PHE A 73 -10.65 -1.60 -6.58
N GLU A 74 -11.57 -0.64 -6.46
CA GLU A 74 -11.99 0.22 -7.58
C GLU A 74 -10.91 1.23 -7.97
N ASN A 75 -10.24 1.79 -6.97
CA ASN A 75 -9.08 2.67 -7.12
C ASN A 75 -8.36 2.79 -5.77
N ALA A 76 -7.17 3.41 -5.79
CA ALA A 76 -6.49 3.78 -4.56
C ALA A 76 -5.92 5.19 -4.63
N VAL A 77 -5.74 5.81 -3.47
CA VAL A 77 -4.97 7.05 -3.32
C VAL A 77 -3.71 6.71 -2.55
N ALA A 78 -2.56 7.14 -3.05
CA ALA A 78 -1.29 7.03 -2.35
C ALA A 78 -0.71 8.41 -2.12
N TRP A 79 -0.18 8.67 -0.92
CA TRP A 79 0.43 9.96 -0.58
C TRP A 79 1.64 9.78 0.32
N LYS A 80 2.55 10.75 0.26
CA LYS A 80 3.69 10.82 1.18
C LYS A 80 3.22 11.42 2.50
N VAL A 81 3.57 10.77 3.60
CA VAL A 81 3.35 11.30 4.95
C VAL A 81 4.60 12.06 5.35
N VAL A 82 4.45 13.36 5.60
CA VAL A 82 5.53 14.26 5.98
C VAL A 82 5.42 14.56 7.46
N GLY A 83 6.52 14.41 8.20
CA GLY A 83 6.57 14.74 9.62
C GLY A 83 6.75 16.24 9.88
N GLU A 84 6.79 16.61 11.17
CA GLU A 84 7.03 18.00 11.60
C GLU A 84 8.39 18.54 11.16
N ASP A 85 9.37 17.65 10.92
CA ASP A 85 10.70 17.95 10.40
C ASP A 85 10.75 18.15 8.87
N ASN A 86 9.59 18.14 8.21
CA ASN A 86 9.43 18.27 6.77
C ASN A 86 10.07 17.13 5.95
N ASN A 87 10.46 16.03 6.60
CA ASN A 87 10.95 14.82 5.95
C ASN A 87 9.80 13.85 5.65
N VAL A 88 9.95 13.08 4.57
CA VAL A 88 9.01 11.99 4.25
C VAL A 88 9.27 10.81 5.17
N HIS A 89 8.29 10.45 6.00
CA HIS A 89 8.39 9.34 6.96
C HIS A 89 7.97 8.02 6.33
N CYS A 90 6.87 8.02 5.57
CA CYS A 90 6.35 6.84 4.90
C CYS A 90 5.42 7.20 3.75
N LEU A 91 4.94 6.18 3.04
CA LEU A 91 3.82 6.27 2.13
C LEU A 91 2.56 5.71 2.80
N ALA A 92 1.42 6.35 2.56
CA ALA A 92 0.12 5.88 3.00
C ALA A 92 -0.78 5.59 1.79
N PHE A 93 -1.71 4.66 1.98
CA PHE A 93 -2.62 4.19 0.95
C PHE A 93 -4.07 4.19 1.47
N CYS A 94 -5.00 4.54 0.60
CA CYS A 94 -6.43 4.38 0.82
C CYS A 94 -7.02 3.61 -0.36
N PHE A 95 -7.55 2.41 -0.11
CA PHE A 95 -8.20 1.58 -1.12
C PHE A 95 -9.71 1.81 -1.06
N VAL A 96 -10.31 2.09 -2.21
CA VAL A 96 -11.73 2.43 -2.33
C VAL A 96 -12.52 1.20 -2.80
N ASN A 97 -13.66 0.96 -2.15
CA ASN A 97 -14.62 -0.09 -2.50
C ASN A 97 -13.97 -1.47 -2.73
N TRP A 98 -13.13 -1.87 -1.77
CA TRP A 98 -12.48 -3.17 -1.85
C TRP A 98 -13.41 -4.31 -1.45
N SER A 99 -13.18 -5.49 -2.02
CA SER A 99 -13.90 -6.73 -1.69
C SER A 99 -13.03 -7.95 -1.97
N PHE A 100 -13.28 -9.04 -1.24
CA PHE A 100 -12.75 -10.34 -1.63
C PHE A 100 -13.43 -10.82 -2.93
N VAL A 101 -12.64 -11.50 -3.77
CA VAL A 101 -13.10 -12.14 -5.01
C VAL A 101 -13.39 -13.62 -4.77
#